data_AF-A0A8K0UJN2-F1
#
_entry.id   AF-A0A8K0UJN2-F1
#
_cell.length_a   1.000
_cell.length_b   1.000
_cell.length_c   1.000
_cell.angle_alpha   90.00
_cell.angle_beta   90.00
_cell.angle_gamma   90.00
#
_symmetry.space_group_name_H-M   'P 1'
#
loop_
_entity.id
_entity.type
_entity.pdbx_description
1 polymer ?
#
loop_
_entity_poly.entity_id
_entity_poly.type
_entity_poly.pdbx_seq_one_letter_code
_entity_poly.pdbx_strand_id
1 'polypeptide(L)'
;MTQIFKDLRIYGYIAVLVLSAAVLGLASYLASIFLPNLHRDFTIFSIIVPSITILVFLTTVSWSQPRVDAFFLFVLGVLWLAMGAWSVDIIGNTQCDALGDQRTQTKSGSISAKSYCYEMKVIEAFSWMLFCLLAIFLIILISRTAAAQALGRPYAWSEPVVELPWFGQYPGWPEDEAGPYGGRYAYPAGPPMAGYAGSQPMQVAGGGYVIQQNPGHSVVIQPGSNGQAPTVRQIPGVVSSA
;
A
#
# COMPACT_ATOMS: atom_id res chain seq x y z
N MET A 1 -3.77 -13.94 3.24
CA MET A 1 -3.03 -12.76 2.74
C MET A 1 -2.37 -13.14 1.43
N THR A 2 -2.73 -12.55 0.29
CA THR A 2 -2.05 -12.90 -0.97
C THR A 2 -0.56 -12.53 -0.86
N GLN A 3 0.33 -13.53 -0.95
CA GLN A 3 1.80 -13.34 -0.90
C GLN A 3 2.24 -12.22 -1.86
N ILE A 4 1.56 -12.13 -3.01
CA ILE A 4 1.76 -11.10 -4.05
C ILE A 4 1.64 -9.67 -3.52
N PHE A 5 0.66 -9.37 -2.64
CA PHE A 5 0.50 -8.00 -2.13
C PHE A 5 1.64 -7.60 -1.20
N LYS A 6 1.99 -8.52 -0.30
CA LYS A 6 3.09 -8.34 0.65
C LYS A 6 4.40 -8.14 -0.10
N ASP A 7 4.65 -8.96 -1.11
CA ASP A 7 5.84 -8.88 -1.94
C ASP A 7 5.90 -7.56 -2.73
N LEU A 8 4.82 -7.19 -3.42
CA LEU A 8 4.75 -5.93 -4.17
C LEU A 8 4.99 -4.71 -3.28
N ARG A 9 4.41 -4.71 -2.07
CA ARG A 9 4.60 -3.64 -1.09
C ARG A 9 6.05 -3.55 -0.62
N ILE A 10 6.67 -4.69 -0.32
CA ILE A 10 8.09 -4.75 0.10
C ILE A 10 9.00 -4.26 -1.03
N TYR A 11 8.80 -4.70 -2.27
CA TYR A 11 9.58 -4.22 -3.42
C TYR A 11 9.42 -2.72 -3.62
N GLY A 12 8.20 -2.20 -3.47
CA GLY A 12 7.92 -0.78 -3.49
C GLY A 12 8.70 0.02 -2.45
N TYR A 13 8.73 -0.49 -1.22
CA TYR A 13 9.43 0.15 -0.11
C TYR A 13 10.95 0.10 -0.28
N ILE A 14 11.49 -1.03 -0.74
CA ILE A 14 12.92 -1.15 -1.05
C ILE A 14 13.30 -0.17 -2.16
N ALA A 15 12.50 -0.05 -3.22
CA ALA A 15 12.77 0.89 -4.30
C ALA A 15 12.81 2.35 -3.78
N VAL A 16 11.82 2.77 -2.98
CA VAL A 16 11.79 4.11 -2.39
C VAL A 16 13.00 4.35 -1.47
N LEU A 17 13.39 3.37 -0.67
CA LEU A 17 14.54 3.48 0.23
C LEU A 17 15.87 3.63 -0.53
N VAL A 18 16.09 2.82 -1.58
CA VAL A 18 17.30 2.89 -2.40
C VAL A 18 17.40 4.25 -3.11
N LEU A 19 16.30 4.71 -3.72
CA LEU A 19 16.26 6.00 -4.39
C LEU A 19 16.47 7.16 -3.40
N SER A 20 15.86 7.10 -2.21
CA SER A 20 16.05 8.10 -1.17
C SER A 20 17.49 8.13 -0.64
N ALA A 21 18.12 6.96 -0.49
CA ALA A 21 19.51 6.85 -0.09
C ALA A 21 20.47 7.44 -1.14
N ALA A 22 20.18 7.24 -2.43
CA ALA A 22 20.96 7.84 -3.52
C ALA A 22 20.90 9.39 -3.46
N VAL A 23 19.71 9.96 -3.28
CA VAL A 23 19.53 11.42 -3.13
C VAL A 23 20.21 11.92 -1.86
N LEU A 24 20.10 11.20 -0.73
CA LEU A 24 20.79 11.56 0.51
C LEU A 24 22.31 11.56 0.33
N GLY A 25 22.86 10.59 -0.39
CA GLY A 25 24.28 10.51 -0.71
C GLY A 25 24.75 11.76 -1.49
N LEU A 26 24.05 12.11 -2.57
CA LEU A 26 24.35 13.30 -3.36
C LEU A 26 24.18 14.59 -2.54
N ALA A 27 23.10 14.72 -1.78
CA ALA A 27 22.84 15.86 -0.92
C ALA A 27 23.93 16.03 0.15
N SER A 28 24.39 14.92 0.76
CA SER A 28 25.46 14.95 1.75
C SER A 28 26.82 15.35 1.16
N TYR A 29 27.10 14.93 -0.07
CA TYR A 29 28.28 15.34 -0.82
C TYR A 29 28.25 16.84 -1.12
N LEU A 30 27.14 17.35 -1.67
CA LEU A 30 26.95 18.78 -1.92
C LEU A 30 27.05 19.59 -0.61
N ALA A 31 26.45 19.09 0.47
CA ALA A 31 26.54 19.69 1.80
C ALA A 31 27.97 19.80 2.30
N SER A 32 28.78 18.76 2.10
CA SER A 32 30.18 18.76 2.51
C SER A 32 31.01 19.83 1.80
N ILE A 33 30.58 20.28 0.61
CA ILE A 33 31.32 21.22 -0.24
C ILE A 33 30.80 22.67 -0.12
N PHE A 34 29.48 22.84 -0.04
CA PHE A 34 28.83 24.15 -0.16
C PHE A 34 28.44 24.79 1.18
N LEU A 35 28.24 24.02 2.25
CA LEU A 35 27.95 24.61 3.56
C LEU A 35 29.21 25.29 4.14
N PRO A 36 29.10 26.54 4.64
CA PRO A 36 27.87 27.31 4.88
C PRO A 36 27.49 28.36 3.81
N ASN A 37 28.25 28.49 2.72
CA ASN A 37 28.30 29.73 1.93
C ASN A 37 27.36 29.77 0.70
N LEU A 38 27.00 28.63 0.09
CA LEU A 38 26.21 28.61 -1.15
C LEU A 38 24.97 27.70 -1.02
N HIS A 39 23.80 28.19 -1.45
CA HIS A 39 22.51 27.47 -1.44
C HIS A 39 22.23 26.69 -0.15
N ARG A 40 22.49 27.33 1.00
CA ARG A 40 22.34 26.73 2.33
C ARG A 40 20.95 26.13 2.54
N ASP A 41 19.90 26.87 2.20
CA ASP A 41 18.52 26.47 2.50
C ASP A 41 18.10 25.23 1.71
N PHE A 42 18.41 25.20 0.41
CA PHE A 42 18.15 24.03 -0.44
C PHE A 42 18.96 22.82 0.02
N THR A 43 20.23 23.00 0.36
CA THR A 43 21.11 21.92 0.80
C THR A 43 20.65 21.30 2.12
N ILE A 44 20.16 22.11 3.06
CA ILE A 44 19.59 21.62 4.31
C ILE A 44 18.29 20.85 4.02
N PHE A 45 17.42 21.42 3.18
CA PHE A 45 16.17 20.79 2.79
C PHE A 45 16.40 19.43 2.10
N SER A 46 17.37 19.35 1.19
CA SER A 46 17.72 18.14 0.44
C SER A 46 18.31 17.01 1.28
N ILE A 47 18.82 17.30 2.48
CA ILE A 47 19.21 16.28 3.46
C ILE A 47 18.00 15.83 4.30
N ILE A 48 17.16 16.78 4.72
CA ILE A 48 16.06 16.51 5.64
C ILE A 48 15.00 15.61 5.01
N VAL A 49 14.52 15.90 3.80
CA VAL A 49 13.40 15.09 3.24
C VAL A 49 13.78 13.64 2.95
N PRO A 50 14.94 13.27 2.37
CA PRO A 50 15.28 11.86 2.25
C PRO A 50 15.53 11.20 3.61
N SER A 51 16.07 11.92 4.60
CA SER A 51 16.25 11.38 5.96
C SER A 51 14.92 11.04 6.62
N ILE A 52 13.94 11.94 6.57
CA ILE A 52 12.58 11.71 7.08
C ILE A 52 11.89 10.59 6.28
N THR A 53 12.06 10.55 4.96
CA THR A 53 11.52 9.48 4.11
C THR A 53 12.00 8.12 4.57
N ILE A 54 13.31 7.97 4.81
CA ILE A 54 13.89 6.71 5.29
C ILE A 54 13.30 6.33 6.65
N LEU A 55 13.26 7.26 7.62
CA LEU A 55 12.73 7.00 8.96
C LEU A 55 11.25 6.60 8.94
N VAL A 56 10.43 7.29 8.15
CA VAL A 56 9.01 6.99 8.00
C VAL A 56 8.81 5.60 7.39
N PHE A 57 9.51 5.27 6.30
CA PHE A 57 9.37 3.96 5.66
C PHE A 57 9.82 2.81 6.56
N LEU A 58 10.91 2.97 7.33
CA LEU A 58 11.34 1.98 8.32
C LEU A 58 10.28 1.78 9.43
N THR A 59 9.64 2.86 9.87
CA THR A 59 8.58 2.81 10.88
C THR A 59 7.32 2.14 10.33
N THR A 60 6.89 2.52 9.12
CA THR A 60 5.72 1.96 8.43
C THR A 60 5.88 0.47 8.12
N VAL A 61 7.09 -0.01 7.86
CA VAL A 61 7.35 -1.46 7.70
C VAL A 61 7.01 -2.23 8.99
N SER A 62 7.27 -1.63 10.15
CA SER A 62 7.07 -2.28 11.45
C SER A 62 5.63 -2.15 11.96
N TRP A 63 5.01 -0.98 11.76
CA TRP A 63 3.66 -0.67 12.26
C TRP A 63 2.89 0.11 11.20
N SER A 64 2.07 -0.60 10.42
CA SER A 64 1.34 -0.02 9.31
C SER A 64 -0.15 0.04 9.57
N GLN A 65 -0.69 1.26 9.55
CA GLN A 65 -2.12 1.54 9.56
C GLN A 65 -2.46 2.39 8.34
N PRO A 66 -3.49 2.07 7.54
CA PRO A 66 -3.77 2.78 6.30
C PRO A 66 -3.99 4.28 6.49
N ARG A 67 -4.62 4.69 7.59
CA ARG A 67 -4.83 6.11 7.92
C ARG A 67 -3.51 6.87 8.12
N VAL A 68 -2.59 6.26 8.86
CA VAL A 68 -1.29 6.86 9.19
C VAL A 68 -0.40 6.86 7.96
N ASP A 69 -0.38 5.75 7.22
CA ASP A 69 0.37 5.60 5.98
C ASP A 69 -0.10 6.60 4.91
N ALA A 70 -1.41 6.82 4.75
CA ALA A 70 -1.94 7.82 3.82
C ALA A 70 -1.48 9.24 4.15
N PHE A 71 -1.51 9.61 5.44
CA PHE A 71 -1.04 10.92 5.89
C PHE A 71 0.45 11.11 5.57
N PHE A 72 1.29 10.15 5.93
CA PHE A 72 2.73 10.25 5.68
C PHE A 72 3.09 10.18 4.20
N LEU A 73 2.45 9.31 3.41
CA LEU A 73 2.66 9.26 1.96
C LEU A 73 2.30 10.58 1.29
N PHE A 74 1.22 11.24 1.73
CA PHE A 74 0.85 12.56 1.24
C PHE A 74 1.89 13.63 1.60
N VAL A 75 2.29 13.72 2.87
CA VAL A 75 3.29 14.70 3.32
C VAL A 75 4.63 14.49 2.63
N LEU A 76 5.11 13.24 2.55
CA LEU A 76 6.35 12.92 1.84
C LEU A 76 6.23 13.23 0.36
N GLY A 77 5.11 12.91 -0.28
CA GLY A 77 4.85 13.26 -1.67
C GLY A 77 5.00 14.77 -1.91
N VAL A 78 4.38 15.60 -1.07
CA VAL A 78 4.50 17.07 -1.18
C VAL A 78 5.95 17.54 -0.96
N LEU A 79 6.69 16.95 -0.03
CA LEU A 79 8.10 17.29 0.20
C LEU A 79 8.99 16.93 -1.00
N TRP A 80 8.78 15.76 -1.62
CA TRP A 80 9.50 15.36 -2.83
C TRP A 80 9.13 16.21 -4.04
N LEU A 81 7.85 16.58 -4.18
CA LEU A 81 7.40 17.52 -5.21
C LEU A 81 8.07 18.90 -5.03
N ALA A 82 8.11 19.40 -3.79
CA ALA A 82 8.76 20.67 -3.48
C ALA A 82 10.27 20.61 -3.79
N MET A 83 10.95 19.50 -3.50
CA MET A 83 12.36 19.32 -3.86
C MET A 83 12.58 19.31 -5.37
N GLY A 84 11.74 18.59 -6.11
CA GLY A 84 11.77 18.60 -7.58
C GLY A 84 11.57 20.02 -8.13
N ALA A 85 10.52 20.72 -7.70
CA ALA A 85 10.23 22.07 -8.16
C ALA A 85 11.35 23.08 -7.81
N TRP A 86 11.89 23.02 -6.60
CA TRP A 86 12.97 23.93 -6.18
C TRP A 86 14.28 23.63 -6.92
N SER A 87 14.59 22.36 -7.21
CA SER A 87 15.76 22.01 -8.01
C SER A 87 15.70 22.58 -9.43
N VAL A 88 14.50 22.62 -10.04
CA VAL A 88 14.26 23.27 -11.34
C VAL A 88 14.50 24.77 -11.26
N ASP A 89 14.05 25.42 -10.18
CA ASP A 89 14.22 26.87 -9.99
C ASP A 89 15.69 27.27 -9.85
N ILE A 90 16.51 26.45 -9.18
CA ILE A 90 17.95 26.71 -9.00
C ILE A 90 18.74 26.55 -10.30
N ILE A 91 18.50 25.48 -11.08
CA ILE A 91 19.27 25.18 -12.29
C ILE A 91 18.72 25.93 -13.52
N GLY A 92 17.42 26.15 -13.55
CA GLY A 92 16.67 26.58 -14.72
C GLY A 92 16.69 25.55 -15.87
N ASN A 93 16.39 26.03 -17.07
CA ASN A 93 16.38 25.23 -18.30
C ASN A 93 17.74 25.16 -19.01
N THR A 94 18.84 25.32 -18.26
CA THR A 94 20.19 25.33 -18.82
C THR A 94 20.67 23.91 -19.08
N GLN A 95 21.33 23.70 -20.24
CA GLN A 95 21.95 22.41 -20.55
C GLN A 95 23.32 22.35 -19.89
N CYS A 96 23.58 21.30 -19.10
CA CYS A 96 24.84 21.15 -18.37
C CYS A 96 26.07 21.09 -19.30
N ASP A 97 25.90 20.69 -20.56
CA ASP A 97 26.97 20.68 -21.57
C ASP A 97 27.38 22.06 -22.05
N ALA A 98 26.48 23.05 -21.98
CA ALA A 98 26.74 24.41 -22.42
C ALA A 98 27.58 25.24 -21.44
N LEU A 99 27.80 24.74 -20.21
CA LEU A 99 28.49 25.47 -19.14
C LEU A 99 30.03 25.54 -19.32
N GLY A 100 30.60 24.82 -20.29
CA GLY A 100 32.04 24.89 -20.61
C GLY A 100 32.96 24.75 -19.39
N ASP A 101 33.97 25.64 -19.29
CA ASP A 101 34.94 25.68 -18.19
C ASP A 101 34.51 26.55 -17.00
N GLN A 102 33.23 26.89 -16.89
CA GLN A 102 32.74 27.66 -15.74
C GLN A 102 32.95 26.87 -14.44
N ARG A 103 33.36 27.58 -13.38
CA ARG A 103 33.59 26.99 -12.05
C ARG A 103 32.75 27.69 -11.00
N THR A 104 32.15 26.91 -10.12
CA THR A 104 31.40 27.39 -8.96
C THR A 104 32.31 27.42 -7.75
N GLN A 105 32.31 28.52 -7.01
CA GLN A 105 33.10 28.67 -5.78
C GLN A 105 32.53 27.77 -4.68
N THR A 106 33.41 27.03 -4.00
CA THR A 106 33.08 26.18 -2.87
C THR A 106 33.78 26.70 -1.62
N LYS A 107 33.51 26.11 -0.44
CA LYS A 107 34.14 26.59 0.80
C LYS A 107 35.65 26.42 0.87
N SER A 108 36.22 25.52 0.06
CA SER A 108 37.65 25.15 0.08
C SER A 108 38.29 25.13 -1.31
N GLY A 109 37.66 25.72 -2.33
CA GLY A 109 38.16 25.72 -3.69
C GLY A 109 37.09 26.05 -4.72
N SER A 110 37.16 25.39 -5.89
CA SER A 110 36.15 25.52 -6.94
C SER A 110 35.84 24.19 -7.61
N ILE A 111 34.56 23.92 -7.84
CA ILE A 111 34.07 22.76 -8.58
C ILE A 111 33.67 23.18 -10.00
N SER A 112 33.78 22.28 -10.97
CA SER A 112 33.24 22.53 -12.30
C SER A 112 31.72 22.72 -12.22
N ALA A 113 31.23 23.83 -12.79
CA ALA A 113 29.80 24.13 -12.81
C ALA A 113 29.01 23.06 -13.61
N LYS A 114 29.67 22.39 -14.56
CA LYS A 114 29.13 21.23 -15.29
C LYS A 114 28.85 20.05 -14.36
N SER A 115 29.79 19.68 -13.48
CA SER A 115 29.59 18.59 -12.50
C SER A 115 28.43 18.88 -11.56
N TYR A 116 28.40 20.11 -11.04
CA TYR A 116 27.32 20.57 -10.16
C TYR A 116 25.95 20.51 -10.85
N CYS A 117 25.87 20.94 -12.11
CA CYS A 117 24.65 20.88 -12.90
C CYS A 117 24.13 19.45 -13.06
N TYR A 118 25.01 18.48 -13.36
CA TYR A 118 24.60 17.07 -13.47
C TYR A 118 24.11 16.51 -12.14
N GLU A 119 24.82 16.75 -11.04
CA GLU A 119 24.42 16.27 -9.71
C GLU A 119 23.05 16.83 -9.31
N MET A 120 22.80 18.11 -9.56
CA MET A 120 21.51 18.75 -9.30
C MET A 120 20.40 18.22 -10.22
N LYS A 121 20.68 17.95 -11.50
CA LYS A 121 19.72 17.31 -12.43
C LYS A 121 19.37 15.89 -12.02
N VAL A 122 20.32 15.16 -11.44
CA VAL A 122 20.08 13.82 -10.90
C VAL A 122 19.16 13.89 -9.67
N ILE A 123 19.38 14.85 -8.77
CA ILE A 123 18.48 15.10 -7.63
C ILE A 123 17.08 15.48 -8.12
N GLU A 124 16.97 16.34 -9.14
CA GLU A 124 15.69 16.71 -9.77
C GLU A 124 14.94 15.48 -10.29
N ALA A 125 15.59 14.65 -11.12
CA ALA A 125 14.99 13.48 -11.72
C ALA A 125 14.53 12.46 -10.68
N PHE A 126 15.36 12.15 -9.69
CA PHE A 126 15.00 11.24 -8.62
C PHE A 126 13.89 11.78 -7.72
N SER A 127 13.84 13.10 -7.50
CA SER A 127 12.76 13.72 -6.72
C SER A 127 11.41 13.59 -7.40
N TRP A 128 11.35 13.81 -8.72
CA TRP A 128 10.14 13.58 -9.51
C TRP A 128 9.72 12.12 -9.55
N MET A 129 10.68 11.21 -9.71
CA MET A 129 10.42 9.78 -9.69
C MET A 129 9.84 9.34 -8.34
N LEU A 130 10.42 9.80 -7.23
CA LEU A 130 9.94 9.50 -5.88
C LEU A 130 8.56 10.10 -5.63
N PHE A 131 8.30 11.34 -6.06
CA PHE A 131 6.97 11.92 -6.02
C PHE A 131 5.93 11.06 -6.75
N CYS A 132 6.21 10.67 -7.99
CA CYS A 132 5.31 9.82 -8.78
C CYS A 132 5.05 8.47 -8.11
N LEU A 133 6.10 7.82 -7.58
CA LEU A 133 5.95 6.55 -6.87
C LEU A 133 5.08 6.70 -5.61
N LEU A 134 5.33 7.74 -4.79
CA LEU A 134 4.56 8.01 -3.59
C LEU A 134 3.09 8.34 -3.91
N ALA A 135 2.85 9.11 -4.97
CA ALA A 135 1.50 9.43 -5.43
C ALA A 135 0.75 8.17 -5.90
N ILE A 136 1.41 7.30 -6.66
CA ILE A 136 0.84 6.00 -7.08
C ILE A 136 0.53 5.14 -5.85
N PHE A 137 1.46 5.04 -4.88
CA PHE A 137 1.20 4.30 -3.64
C PHE A 137 0.03 4.87 -2.85
N LEU A 138 -0.10 6.19 -2.76
CA LEU A 138 -1.20 6.86 -2.09
C LEU A 138 -2.55 6.53 -2.77
N ILE A 139 -2.61 6.61 -4.11
CA ILE A 139 -3.80 6.28 -4.88
C ILE A 139 -4.19 4.80 -4.71
N ILE A 140 -3.21 3.88 -4.75
CA ILE A 140 -3.44 2.46 -4.52
C ILE A 140 -3.96 2.22 -3.10
N LEU A 141 -3.37 2.86 -2.09
CA LEU A 141 -3.80 2.71 -0.71
C LEU A 141 -5.25 3.16 -0.55
N ILE A 142 -5.59 4.37 -1.00
CA ILE A 142 -6.95 4.94 -0.89
C ILE A 142 -7.98 4.10 -1.64
N SER A 143 -7.67 3.70 -2.88
CA SER A 143 -8.61 2.90 -3.69
C SER A 143 -8.90 1.54 -3.07
N ARG A 144 -7.88 0.90 -2.48
CA ARG A 144 -8.03 -0.42 -1.85
C ARG A 144 -8.71 -0.35 -0.49
N THR A 145 -8.40 0.65 0.35
CA THR A 145 -9.11 0.84 1.62
C THR A 145 -10.57 1.20 1.41
N ALA A 146 -10.88 2.04 0.42
CA ALA A 146 -12.26 2.36 0.05
C ALA A 146 -13.02 1.12 -0.45
N ALA A 147 -12.37 0.27 -1.26
CA ALA A 147 -12.96 -0.99 -1.71
C ALA A 147 -13.24 -1.94 -0.53
N ALA A 148 -12.33 -2.05 0.45
CA ALA A 148 -12.53 -2.86 1.65
C ALA A 148 -13.70 -2.35 2.50
N GLN A 149 -13.87 -1.03 2.61
CA GLN A 149 -14.99 -0.42 3.32
C GLN A 149 -16.33 -0.70 2.62
N ALA A 150 -16.36 -0.65 1.28
CA ALA A 150 -17.53 -1.01 0.48
C ALA A 150 -17.95 -2.49 0.64
N LEU A 151 -17.00 -3.38 0.97
CA LEU A 151 -17.25 -4.79 1.28
C LEU A 151 -17.73 -5.03 2.72
N GLY A 152 -18.08 -3.97 3.47
CA GLY A 152 -18.71 -4.09 4.78
C GLY A 152 -17.75 -4.08 5.96
N ARG A 153 -16.49 -3.63 5.79
CA ARG A 153 -15.56 -3.39 6.90
C ARG A 153 -15.52 -1.91 7.31
N PRO A 154 -16.34 -1.47 8.28
CA PRO A 154 -16.42 -0.06 8.67
C PRO A 154 -15.11 0.46 9.29
N TYR A 155 -14.27 -0.41 9.85
CA TYR A 155 -13.03 -0.08 10.53
C TYR A 155 -11.76 -0.30 9.69
N ALA A 156 -11.90 -0.44 8.36
CA ALA A 156 -10.80 -0.72 7.43
C ALA A 156 -9.63 0.28 7.53
N TRP A 157 -9.87 1.52 7.95
CA TRP A 157 -8.83 2.55 8.10
C TRP A 157 -8.02 2.47 9.39
N SER A 158 -8.57 1.83 10.42
CA SER A 158 -7.94 1.65 11.74
C SER A 158 -7.31 0.27 11.91
N GLU A 159 -7.72 -0.70 11.10
CA GLU A 159 -7.16 -2.05 11.10
C GLU A 159 -5.70 -2.05 10.56
N PRO A 160 -4.80 -2.89 11.11
CA PRO A 160 -3.47 -3.05 10.57
C PRO A 160 -3.52 -3.49 9.10
N VAL A 161 -2.64 -2.94 8.26
CA VAL A 161 -2.60 -3.28 6.81
C VAL A 161 -2.45 -4.78 6.57
N VAL A 162 -1.82 -5.50 7.49
CA VAL A 162 -1.59 -6.95 7.44
C VAL A 162 -2.91 -7.76 7.49
N GLU A 163 -3.95 -7.22 8.14
CA GLU A 163 -5.20 -7.93 8.41
C GLU A 163 -6.29 -7.68 7.37
N LEU A 164 -6.08 -6.73 6.46
CA LEU A 164 -7.05 -6.37 5.43
C LEU A 164 -7.02 -7.35 4.22
N PRO A 165 -8.17 -7.78 3.69
CA PRO A 165 -8.24 -8.60 2.48
C PRO A 165 -8.10 -7.71 1.23
N TRP A 166 -6.87 -7.53 0.73
CA TRP A 166 -6.54 -6.59 -0.35
C TRP A 166 -7.09 -6.96 -1.76
N PHE A 167 -7.54 -8.21 -1.96
CA PHE A 167 -7.92 -8.75 -3.28
C PHE A 167 -9.14 -9.68 -3.26
N GLY A 168 -10.22 -9.30 -2.57
CA GLY A 168 -11.50 -10.03 -2.67
C GLY A 168 -11.48 -11.42 -2.05
N GLN A 169 -10.49 -11.73 -1.20
CA GLN A 169 -10.58 -12.88 -0.29
C GLN A 169 -11.75 -12.62 0.66
N TYR A 170 -12.80 -13.44 0.55
CA TYR A 170 -13.95 -13.38 1.44
C TYR A 170 -13.50 -13.66 2.87
N PRO A 171 -14.02 -12.96 3.90
CA PRO A 171 -13.75 -13.30 5.29
C PRO A 171 -14.11 -14.77 5.54
N GLY A 172 -13.14 -15.59 5.96
CA GLY A 172 -13.34 -17.03 6.20
C GLY A 172 -12.77 -17.98 5.13
N TRP A 173 -11.94 -17.49 4.20
CA TRP A 173 -11.12 -18.38 3.36
C TRP A 173 -10.00 -19.02 4.21
N PRO A 174 -9.69 -20.32 4.04
CA PRO A 174 -8.88 -21.15 4.95
C PRO A 174 -7.43 -20.71 5.21
N GLU A 175 -6.96 -19.59 4.65
CA GLU A 175 -5.64 -19.04 4.97
C GLU A 175 -5.62 -18.22 6.27
N ASP A 176 -6.79 -17.81 6.81
CA ASP A 176 -6.88 -17.03 8.05
C ASP A 176 -6.83 -17.87 9.34
N GLU A 177 -6.77 -19.21 9.24
CA GLU A 177 -6.69 -20.12 10.40
C GLU A 177 -5.28 -20.20 11.03
N ALA A 178 -4.26 -19.61 10.40
CA ALA A 178 -2.86 -19.68 10.83
C ALA A 178 -2.35 -18.43 11.60
N GLY A 179 -3.22 -17.46 11.92
CA GLY A 179 -2.85 -16.27 12.68
C GLY A 179 -3.10 -16.41 14.19
N PRO A 180 -2.10 -16.21 15.07
CA PRO A 180 -2.26 -16.36 16.54
C PRO A 180 -3.16 -15.30 17.19
N TYR A 181 -3.67 -14.33 16.42
CA TYR A 181 -4.57 -13.26 16.87
C TYR A 181 -5.95 -13.26 16.17
N GLY A 182 -6.36 -14.39 15.58
CA GLY A 182 -7.71 -14.62 15.07
C GLY A 182 -8.75 -14.70 16.19
N GLY A 183 -8.96 -13.57 16.88
CA GLY A 183 -9.95 -13.41 17.93
C GLY A 183 -11.36 -13.57 17.37
N ARG A 184 -11.91 -14.77 17.56
CA ARG A 184 -13.25 -15.01 18.11
C ARG A 184 -14.18 -13.79 18.12
N TYR A 185 -14.81 -13.49 16.99
CA TYR A 185 -16.21 -13.07 17.00
C TYR A 185 -17.09 -14.28 16.67
N ALA A 186 -16.91 -15.34 17.46
CA ALA A 186 -17.93 -16.36 17.60
C ALA A 186 -19.06 -15.72 18.42
N TYR A 187 -20.13 -15.32 17.73
CA TYR A 187 -21.40 -15.04 18.37
C TYR A 187 -21.71 -16.17 19.37
N PRO A 188 -22.21 -15.89 20.58
CA PRO A 188 -22.50 -16.93 21.56
C PRO A 188 -23.48 -17.93 20.94
N ALA A 189 -22.97 -19.11 20.62
CA ALA A 189 -23.81 -20.25 20.29
C ALA A 189 -24.72 -20.47 21.50
N GLY A 190 -26.01 -20.23 21.30
CA GLY A 190 -27.03 -20.49 22.30
C GLY A 190 -26.95 -21.94 22.82
N PRO A 191 -27.49 -22.19 24.02
CA PRO A 191 -27.33 -23.46 24.71
C PRO A 191 -27.79 -24.64 23.83
N PRO A 192 -27.10 -25.79 23.92
CA PRO A 192 -27.34 -26.92 23.04
C PRO A 192 -28.75 -27.48 23.26
N MET A 193 -29.65 -27.19 22.31
CA MET A 193 -30.93 -27.88 22.19
C MET A 193 -30.65 -29.32 21.76
N ALA A 194 -30.83 -30.24 22.70
CA ALA A 194 -30.91 -31.67 22.46
C ALA A 194 -32.11 -31.94 21.53
N GLY A 195 -31.85 -32.34 20.28
CA GLY A 195 -32.93 -32.59 19.34
C GLY A 195 -32.49 -33.22 18.03
N TYR A 196 -32.72 -34.54 17.94
CA TYR A 196 -32.92 -35.33 16.72
C TYR A 196 -31.74 -35.54 15.75
N ALA A 197 -31.31 -36.80 15.72
CA ALA A 197 -30.52 -37.40 14.65
C ALA A 197 -31.33 -37.44 13.35
N GLY A 198 -30.92 -36.62 12.37
CA GLY A 198 -31.50 -36.62 11.03
C GLY A 198 -30.46 -36.15 10.02
N SER A 199 -29.86 -37.12 9.32
CA SER A 199 -29.13 -37.01 8.04
C SER A 199 -28.81 -35.60 7.53
N GLN A 200 -27.66 -35.06 7.93
CA GLN A 200 -27.05 -33.89 7.30
C GLN A 200 -26.18 -34.36 6.12
N PRO A 201 -26.27 -33.73 4.93
CA PRO A 201 -25.41 -34.07 3.81
C PRO A 201 -23.96 -33.65 4.12
N MET A 202 -23.05 -34.57 3.82
CA MET A 202 -21.62 -34.43 4.04
C MET A 202 -21.08 -33.29 3.15
N GLN A 203 -20.57 -32.22 3.77
CA GLN A 203 -19.82 -31.17 3.09
C GLN A 203 -18.50 -31.76 2.58
N VAL A 204 -18.38 -31.91 1.27
CA VAL A 204 -17.12 -32.33 0.63
C VAL A 204 -16.16 -31.15 0.64
N ALA A 205 -14.99 -31.36 1.23
CA ALA A 205 -13.86 -30.45 1.19
C ALA A 205 -13.41 -30.22 -0.26
N GLY A 206 -13.69 -29.04 -0.80
CA GLY A 206 -13.27 -28.66 -2.17
C GLY A 206 -14.31 -27.87 -2.96
N GLY A 207 -14.58 -26.63 -2.56
CA GLY A 207 -14.80 -25.55 -3.52
C GLY A 207 -15.99 -25.60 -4.48
N GLY A 208 -17.04 -26.37 -4.20
CA GLY A 208 -18.28 -26.31 -4.96
C GLY A 208 -19.47 -26.80 -4.15
N TYR A 209 -20.50 -25.97 -3.99
CA TYR A 209 -21.80 -26.44 -3.52
C TYR A 209 -22.42 -27.28 -4.63
N VAL A 210 -22.06 -28.57 -4.69
CA VAL A 210 -22.76 -29.53 -5.54
C VAL A 210 -24.06 -29.86 -4.83
N ILE A 211 -25.11 -29.11 -5.17
CA ILE A 211 -26.45 -29.38 -4.66
C ILE A 211 -26.94 -30.63 -5.39
N GLN A 212 -26.88 -31.77 -4.70
CA GLN A 212 -27.51 -32.99 -5.18
C GLN A 212 -29.02 -32.80 -5.08
N GLN A 213 -29.65 -32.42 -6.19
CA GLN A 213 -31.09 -32.25 -6.27
C GLN A 213 -31.76 -33.63 -6.22
N ASN A 214 -32.58 -33.87 -5.20
CA ASN A 214 -33.40 -35.08 -5.20
C ASN A 214 -34.48 -34.97 -6.30
N PRO A 215 -34.67 -36.02 -7.13
CA PRO A 215 -35.74 -36.03 -8.13
C PRO A 215 -37.09 -35.72 -7.49
N GLY A 216 -37.86 -34.80 -8.08
CA GLY A 216 -39.16 -34.36 -7.55
C GLY A 216 -39.11 -33.20 -6.55
N HIS A 217 -37.94 -32.60 -6.30
CA HIS A 217 -37.82 -31.40 -5.46
C HIS A 217 -37.32 -30.18 -6.26
N SER A 218 -37.86 -29.00 -5.99
CA SER A 218 -37.33 -27.72 -6.47
C SER A 218 -36.31 -27.17 -5.47
N VAL A 219 -35.22 -26.61 -5.97
CA VAL A 219 -34.19 -25.97 -5.14
C VAL A 219 -34.49 -24.48 -5.07
N VAL A 220 -34.76 -23.97 -3.88
CA VAL A 220 -34.86 -22.52 -3.64
C VAL A 220 -33.62 -22.08 -2.88
N ILE A 221 -32.86 -21.18 -3.50
CA ILE A 221 -31.68 -20.54 -2.91
C ILE A 221 -32.11 -19.15 -2.44
N GLN A 222 -32.17 -18.96 -1.12
CA GLN A 222 -32.51 -17.66 -0.56
C GLN A 222 -31.21 -16.92 -0.22
N PRO A 223 -30.93 -15.74 -0.81
CA PRO A 223 -29.74 -14.96 -0.48
C PRO A 223 -29.78 -14.60 1.01
N GLY A 224 -28.71 -14.90 1.75
CA GLY A 224 -28.61 -14.53 3.16
C GLY A 224 -28.58 -13.01 3.31
N SER A 225 -29.33 -12.47 4.28
CA SER A 225 -29.20 -11.05 4.63
C SER A 225 -27.90 -10.83 5.42
N ASN A 226 -27.24 -9.68 5.20
CA ASN A 226 -26.03 -9.27 5.92
C ASN A 226 -24.82 -10.23 5.81
N GLY A 227 -24.60 -10.82 4.63
CA GLY A 227 -23.41 -11.64 4.37
C GLY A 227 -23.44 -13.04 4.99
N GLN A 228 -24.60 -13.48 5.51
CA GLN A 228 -24.79 -14.86 5.93
C GLN A 228 -24.77 -15.82 4.74
N ALA A 229 -24.34 -17.06 4.99
CA ALA A 229 -24.35 -18.11 3.98
C ALA A 229 -25.78 -18.30 3.42
N PRO A 230 -25.95 -18.48 2.10
CA PRO A 230 -27.25 -18.66 1.49
C PRO A 230 -27.92 -19.92 2.02
N THR A 231 -29.20 -19.82 2.40
CA THR A 231 -29.96 -20.99 2.82
C THR A 231 -30.52 -21.68 1.59
N VAL A 232 -30.13 -22.94 1.42
CA VAL A 232 -30.61 -23.81 0.34
C VAL A 232 -31.69 -24.71 0.91
N ARG A 233 -32.93 -24.59 0.42
CA ARG A 233 -34.03 -25.47 0.81
C ARG A 233 -34.59 -26.18 -0.42
N GLN A 234 -34.70 -27.50 -0.32
CA GLN A 234 -35.40 -28.31 -1.32
C GLN A 234 -36.87 -28.39 -0.92
N ILE A 235 -37.77 -27.93 -1.79
CA ILE A 235 -39.22 -27.97 -1.58
C ILE A 235 -39.78 -29.07 -2.50
N PRO A 236 -40.61 -30.00 -2.00
CA PRO A 236 -41.27 -30.99 -2.86
C PRO A 236 -42.07 -30.30 -3.98
N GLY A 237 -41.76 -30.63 -5.23
CA GLY A 237 -42.48 -30.14 -6.39
C GLY A 237 -43.56 -31.14 -6.79
N VAL A 238 -44.83 -30.77 -6.65
CA VAL A 238 -45.93 -31.54 -7.22
C VAL A 238 -46.01 -31.24 -8.71
N VAL A 239 -45.58 -32.19 -9.54
CA VAL A 239 -45.80 -32.14 -10.99
C VAL A 239 -47.22 -32.67 -11.24
N SER A 240 -48.18 -31.77 -11.39
CA SER A 240 -49.51 -32.14 -11.90
C SER A 240 -49.41 -32.27 -13.42
N SER A 241 -49.35 -33.49 -13.95
CA SER A 241 -49.52 -33.73 -15.38
C SER A 241 -50.97 -33.42 -15.77
N ALA A 242 -51.16 -32.44 -16.65
CA ALA A 242 -52.43 -32.19 -17.34
C ALA A 242 -52.56 -33.09 -18.58
#